data_AF-I5BUG5-F1
#
_entry.id   AF-I5BUG5-F1
#
_cell.length_a   1.000
_cell.length_b   1.000
_cell.length_c   1.000
_cell.angle_alpha   90.00
_cell.angle_beta   90.00
_cell.angle_gamma   90.00
#
_symmetry.space_group_name_H-M   'P 1'
#
loop_
_entity.id
_entity.type
_entity.pdbx_description
1 polymer ?
#
loop_
_entity_poly.entity_id
_entity_poly.type
_entity_poly.pdbx_seq_one_letter_code
_entity_poly.pdbx_strand_id
1 'polypeptide(L)'
;MMGFPAMFRSSRIALWALTSSLLAACGGSAQAQDINAAVALVEQFIGAHMTHLDTMQGPLLNDARAAAPYVVDGLAVDGLQGRLGFDPIYNAQDFEITNLRVFADPATPVLRGAAQVRVSLDNFGQRQEFVYTLVPVAPDNAWQISDIYSENNGWSLADMAANLGIDLRRQNGSEVTLQNVGFPIPCASACGHSVKPDAQEGHDPIIVPGMEEGDLPGNGINPEGRNLLLILDASGSMWGQIEGVAKITTARQALTGILGDLDPATNVGLMAYGHRREGDCSDTEILYPVANYDAGRLIPAIEGLSPRGKTPIAGALERAAAAMPAAGQSSSVLLISDGLETCGGDPCAAAARLARTGIDTRVHVVGFDLNEEEHAALQCIAEKGNGTYHPASDARSFVAAVKDAVRESETVTPEHCPGTSRSANR
;
A
#
# COMPACT_ATOMS: atom_id res chain seq x y z
N MET A 1 -78.85 4.52 -35.46
CA MET A 1 -78.46 3.19 -34.96
C MET A 1 -77.02 3.33 -34.46
N MET A 2 -76.88 3.72 -33.19
CA MET A 2 -76.48 2.85 -32.07
C MET A 2 -74.97 2.58 -32.07
N GLY A 3 -74.26 3.38 -31.26
CA GLY A 3 -72.92 3.05 -30.77
C GLY A 3 -72.99 2.08 -29.59
N PHE A 4 -71.88 1.40 -29.33
CA PHE A 4 -71.57 0.72 -28.07
C PHE A 4 -70.08 0.96 -27.72
N PRO A 5 -69.72 0.97 -26.42
CA PRO A 5 -68.64 1.81 -25.88
C PRO A 5 -67.38 1.03 -25.46
N ALA A 6 -66.35 1.81 -25.09
CA ALA A 6 -65.09 1.37 -24.51
C ALA A 6 -65.24 0.81 -23.09
N MET A 7 -64.52 -0.29 -22.78
CA MET A 7 -64.37 -0.84 -21.44
C MET A 7 -63.04 -0.37 -20.81
N PHE A 8 -63.16 0.44 -19.77
CA PHE A 8 -62.12 0.62 -18.73
C PHE A 8 -62.27 -0.50 -17.69
N ARG A 9 -61.16 -1.14 -17.31
CA ARG A 9 -61.14 -2.14 -16.23
C ARG A 9 -60.40 -1.57 -15.02
N SER A 10 -61.18 -1.17 -14.02
CA SER A 10 -60.71 -0.91 -12.65
C SER A 10 -60.59 -2.25 -11.90
N SER A 11 -59.62 -2.38 -10.99
CA SER A 11 -59.71 -3.31 -9.87
C SER A 11 -59.03 -2.73 -8.65
N ARG A 12 -59.78 -2.73 -7.55
CA ARG A 12 -59.47 -2.18 -6.23
C ARG A 12 -58.84 -3.26 -5.33
N ILE A 13 -57.79 -2.86 -4.62
CA ILE A 13 -57.49 -3.07 -3.18
C ILE A 13 -57.58 -4.49 -2.60
N ALA A 14 -56.47 -4.95 -2.02
CA ALA A 14 -56.49 -5.79 -0.81
C ALA A 14 -55.42 -5.28 0.17
N LEU A 15 -55.88 -4.68 1.26
CA LEU A 15 -55.11 -4.24 2.42
C LEU A 15 -54.94 -5.47 3.33
N TRP A 16 -53.72 -5.92 3.59
CA TRP A 16 -53.43 -6.93 4.61
C TRP A 16 -52.67 -6.28 5.76
N ALA A 17 -53.24 -6.43 6.95
CA ALA A 17 -52.75 -5.88 8.20
C ALA A 17 -51.47 -6.60 8.68
N LEU A 18 -50.58 -5.81 9.29
CA LEU A 18 -49.36 -6.24 9.96
C LEU A 18 -49.61 -7.28 11.05
N THR A 19 -48.80 -8.33 11.05
CA THR A 19 -48.35 -8.97 12.30
C THR A 19 -46.86 -8.71 12.43
N SER A 20 -46.51 -7.82 13.36
CA SER A 20 -45.13 -7.49 13.70
C SER A 20 -44.50 -8.66 14.46
N SER A 21 -43.71 -9.46 13.77
CA SER A 21 -42.66 -10.26 14.40
C SER A 21 -41.39 -9.42 14.43
N LEU A 22 -41.14 -8.75 15.56
CA LEU A 22 -39.82 -8.19 15.88
C LEU A 22 -38.83 -9.36 15.98
N LEU A 23 -38.05 -9.55 14.93
CA LEU A 23 -36.75 -10.22 15.00
C LEU A 23 -35.70 -9.15 14.77
N ALA A 24 -34.96 -8.84 15.84
CA ALA A 24 -33.82 -7.95 15.82
C ALA A 24 -32.75 -8.52 14.88
N ALA A 25 -32.61 -7.90 13.71
CA ALA A 25 -31.51 -8.09 12.78
C ALA A 25 -30.89 -6.71 12.45
N CYS A 26 -30.45 -5.98 13.47
CA CYS A 26 -29.74 -4.72 13.30
C CYS A 26 -28.25 -4.98 13.48
N GLY A 27 -27.56 -5.20 12.35
CA GLY A 27 -26.11 -5.30 12.28
C GLY A 27 -25.63 -5.39 10.83
N GLY A 28 -26.34 -6.16 9.98
CA GLY A 28 -26.01 -6.31 8.56
C GLY A 28 -26.65 -5.29 7.61
N SER A 29 -27.57 -4.43 8.08
CA SER A 29 -28.39 -3.56 7.22
C SER A 29 -27.77 -2.19 6.93
N ALA A 30 -27.10 -1.56 7.90
CA ALA A 30 -26.56 -0.20 7.73
C ALA A 30 -25.34 -0.16 6.80
N GLN A 31 -24.38 -1.07 7.00
CA GLN A 31 -23.20 -1.17 6.13
C GLN A 31 -23.55 -1.61 4.71
N ALA A 32 -24.51 -2.53 4.56
CA ALA A 32 -24.99 -2.93 3.24
C ALA A 32 -25.74 -1.80 2.52
N GLN A 33 -26.52 -0.99 3.25
CA GLN A 33 -27.18 0.20 2.69
C GLN A 33 -26.16 1.27 2.27
N ASP A 34 -25.08 1.44 3.04
CA ASP A 34 -24.00 2.37 2.76
C ASP A 34 -23.19 1.98 1.51
N ILE A 35 -22.84 0.70 1.37
CA ILE A 35 -22.17 0.17 0.17
C ILE A 35 -23.06 0.29 -1.08
N ASN A 36 -24.36 0.02 -0.94
CA ASN A 36 -25.31 0.20 -2.05
C ASN A 36 -25.41 1.66 -2.50
N ALA A 37 -25.25 2.62 -1.59
CA ALA A 37 -25.20 4.04 -1.94
C ALA A 37 -23.95 4.38 -2.76
N ALA A 38 -22.79 3.81 -2.42
CA ALA A 38 -21.56 3.95 -3.20
C ALA A 38 -21.70 3.36 -4.62
N VAL A 39 -22.27 2.16 -4.74
CA VAL A 39 -22.59 1.56 -6.05
C VAL A 39 -23.53 2.45 -6.87
N ALA A 40 -24.59 2.95 -6.24
CA ALA A 40 -25.55 3.85 -6.88
C ALA A 40 -24.92 5.17 -7.34
N LEU A 41 -23.93 5.71 -6.61
CA LEU A 41 -23.20 6.89 -7.05
C LEU A 41 -22.42 6.62 -8.36
N VAL A 42 -21.73 5.48 -8.45
CA VAL A 42 -20.99 5.11 -9.67
C VAL A 42 -21.93 4.91 -10.85
N GLU A 43 -23.09 4.27 -10.64
CA GLU A 43 -24.13 4.17 -11.68
C GLU A 43 -24.62 5.55 -12.14
N GLN A 44 -24.88 6.47 -11.20
CA GLN A 44 -25.30 7.83 -11.52
C GLN A 44 -24.21 8.62 -12.25
N PHE A 45 -22.95 8.46 -11.86
CA PHE A 45 -21.81 9.11 -12.51
C PHE A 45 -21.67 8.67 -13.97
N ILE A 46 -21.71 7.35 -14.23
CA ILE A 46 -21.65 6.80 -15.59
C ILE A 46 -22.87 7.25 -16.41
N GLY A 47 -24.06 7.25 -15.82
CA GLY A 47 -25.29 7.71 -16.48
C GLY A 47 -25.29 9.21 -16.80
N ALA A 48 -24.76 10.03 -15.89
CA ALA A 48 -24.58 11.47 -16.10
C ALA A 48 -23.59 11.74 -17.23
N HIS A 49 -22.50 10.98 -17.28
CA HIS A 49 -21.52 11.07 -18.35
C HIS A 49 -22.12 10.72 -19.72
N MET A 50 -22.86 9.61 -19.81
CA MET A 50 -23.58 9.23 -21.03
C MET A 50 -24.58 10.32 -21.46
N THR A 51 -25.32 10.90 -20.51
CA THR A 51 -26.27 11.99 -20.78
C THR A 51 -25.58 13.24 -21.33
N HIS A 52 -24.42 13.60 -20.77
CA HIS A 52 -23.60 14.72 -21.23
C HIS A 52 -23.16 14.55 -22.68
N LEU A 53 -22.74 13.33 -23.04
CA LEU A 53 -22.36 12.97 -24.40
C LEU A 53 -23.56 13.00 -25.35
N ASP A 54 -24.68 12.37 -24.97
CA ASP A 54 -25.91 12.30 -25.79
C ASP A 54 -26.54 13.67 -26.05
N THR A 55 -26.42 14.59 -25.09
CA THR A 55 -26.97 15.95 -25.19
C THR A 55 -25.97 16.97 -25.77
N MET A 56 -24.83 16.51 -26.28
CA MET A 56 -23.78 17.35 -26.87
C MET A 56 -23.22 18.42 -25.92
N GLN A 57 -23.22 18.16 -24.61
CA GLN A 57 -22.62 19.02 -23.59
C GLN A 57 -21.10 18.78 -23.45
N GLY A 58 -20.55 17.84 -24.21
CA GLY A 58 -19.18 17.39 -24.10
C GLY A 58 -18.99 16.42 -22.93
N PRO A 59 -17.77 15.90 -22.70
CA PRO A 59 -17.54 14.92 -21.65
C PRO A 59 -17.77 15.50 -20.26
N LEU A 60 -18.40 14.72 -19.36
CA LEU A 60 -18.72 15.16 -17.99
C LEU A 60 -17.50 15.69 -17.23
N LEU A 61 -16.36 15.00 -17.31
CA LEU A 61 -15.13 15.41 -16.65
C LEU A 61 -14.44 16.62 -17.31
N ASN A 62 -15.07 17.28 -18.29
CA ASN A 62 -14.63 18.59 -18.76
C ASN A 62 -15.42 19.75 -18.14
N ASP A 63 -16.48 19.47 -17.38
CA ASP A 63 -17.29 20.46 -16.67
C ASP A 63 -17.17 20.21 -15.17
N ALA A 64 -16.38 21.04 -14.48
CA ALA A 64 -16.14 20.91 -13.04
C ALA A 64 -17.44 20.95 -12.24
N ARG A 65 -18.37 21.83 -12.61
CA ARG A 65 -19.63 22.01 -11.87
C ARG A 65 -20.53 20.79 -12.03
N ALA A 66 -20.58 20.22 -13.23
CA ALA A 66 -21.37 19.02 -13.49
C ALA A 66 -20.75 17.76 -12.86
N ALA A 67 -19.42 17.69 -12.78
CA ALA A 67 -18.70 16.56 -12.18
C ALA A 67 -18.68 16.57 -10.65
N ALA A 68 -18.71 17.76 -10.01
CA ALA A 68 -18.60 17.94 -8.56
C ALA A 68 -19.53 17.07 -7.67
N PRO A 69 -20.78 16.72 -8.08
CA PRO A 69 -21.61 15.82 -7.28
C PRO A 69 -21.09 14.39 -7.19
N TYR A 70 -20.19 13.98 -8.09
CA TYR A 70 -19.79 12.58 -8.26
C TYR A 70 -18.34 12.31 -7.87
N VAL A 71 -17.44 13.27 -8.13
CA VAL A 71 -16.00 13.15 -7.88
C VAL A 71 -15.58 14.13 -6.80
N VAL A 72 -14.46 13.82 -6.14
CA VAL A 72 -13.86 14.75 -5.16
C VAL A 72 -13.48 16.08 -5.81
N ASP A 73 -13.44 17.17 -5.04
CA ASP A 73 -13.10 18.52 -5.52
C ASP A 73 -11.82 18.56 -6.36
N GLY A 74 -10.82 17.75 -6.00
CA GLY A 74 -9.56 17.65 -6.72
C GLY A 74 -9.69 17.09 -8.15
N LEU A 75 -10.74 16.30 -8.42
CA LEU A 75 -11.04 15.76 -9.76
C LEU A 75 -12.14 16.56 -10.48
N ALA A 76 -12.89 17.41 -9.77
CA ALA A 76 -13.88 18.31 -10.33
C ALA A 76 -13.21 19.55 -10.95
N VAL A 77 -12.41 19.34 -12.01
CA VAL A 77 -11.62 20.39 -12.67
C VAL A 77 -12.02 20.54 -14.13
N ASP A 78 -12.19 21.78 -14.58
CA ASP A 78 -12.58 22.06 -15.97
C ASP A 78 -11.55 21.53 -16.96
N GLY A 79 -12.05 20.88 -18.01
CA GLY A 79 -11.23 20.30 -19.07
C GLY A 79 -10.35 19.11 -18.65
N LEU A 80 -10.59 18.46 -17.50
CA LEU A 80 -9.76 17.34 -17.03
C LEU A 80 -9.64 16.24 -18.09
N GLN A 81 -10.75 15.74 -18.63
CA GLN A 81 -10.72 14.71 -19.66
C GLN A 81 -10.01 15.15 -20.94
N GLY A 82 -10.18 16.40 -21.35
CA GLY A 82 -9.49 16.99 -22.49
C GLY A 82 -7.97 17.03 -22.29
N ARG A 83 -7.50 17.26 -21.05
CA ARG A 83 -6.08 17.25 -20.68
C ARG A 83 -5.51 15.84 -20.61
N LEU A 84 -6.32 14.85 -20.23
CA LEU A 84 -5.93 13.43 -20.24
C LEU A 84 -5.78 12.89 -21.66
N GLY A 85 -6.56 13.42 -22.63
CA GLY A 85 -6.50 13.01 -24.03
C GLY A 85 -7.23 11.69 -24.32
N PHE A 86 -8.00 11.18 -23.37
CA PHE A 86 -8.88 10.02 -23.53
C PHE A 86 -9.98 10.05 -22.47
N ASP A 87 -11.00 9.20 -22.62
CA ASP A 87 -12.08 9.02 -21.67
C ASP A 87 -11.71 8.01 -20.57
N PRO A 88 -11.54 8.43 -19.31
CA PRO A 88 -11.22 7.51 -18.22
C PRO A 88 -12.42 6.66 -17.76
N ILE A 89 -13.66 6.99 -18.14
CA ILE A 89 -14.83 6.20 -17.74
C ILE A 89 -14.98 4.97 -18.64
N TYR A 90 -14.60 5.09 -19.91
CA TYR A 90 -14.71 4.02 -20.90
C TYR A 90 -13.36 3.48 -21.43
N ASN A 91 -12.24 4.07 -20.99
CA ASN A 91 -10.87 3.76 -21.42
C ASN A 91 -10.67 3.87 -22.95
N ALA A 92 -11.18 4.95 -23.57
CA ALA A 92 -11.08 5.12 -25.02
C ALA A 92 -11.27 6.57 -25.49
N GLN A 93 -11.03 6.82 -26.78
CA GLN A 93 -11.38 8.10 -27.43
C GLN A 93 -12.77 8.04 -28.08
N ASP A 94 -13.12 6.90 -28.68
CA ASP A 94 -14.46 6.56 -29.17
C ASP A 94 -15.05 5.45 -28.30
N PHE A 95 -16.38 5.31 -28.28
CA PHE A 95 -17.03 4.31 -27.43
C PHE A 95 -18.23 3.64 -28.10
N GLU A 96 -18.34 2.32 -27.88
CA GLU A 96 -19.53 1.51 -28.12
C GLU A 96 -19.73 0.60 -26.90
N ILE A 97 -20.49 1.08 -25.92
CA ILE A 97 -20.59 0.44 -24.60
C ILE A 97 -21.74 -0.57 -24.58
N THR A 98 -21.39 -1.81 -24.22
CA THR A 98 -22.33 -2.89 -23.97
C THR A 98 -21.97 -3.61 -22.67
N ASN A 99 -22.88 -4.43 -22.14
CA ASN A 99 -22.63 -5.28 -20.96
C ASN A 99 -22.09 -4.55 -19.72
N LEU A 100 -22.47 -3.28 -19.53
CA LEU A 100 -22.12 -2.50 -18.34
C LEU A 100 -22.70 -3.16 -17.08
N ARG A 101 -21.83 -3.39 -16.09
CA ARG A 101 -22.16 -3.88 -14.76
C ARG A 101 -21.38 -3.08 -13.73
N VAL A 102 -22.08 -2.65 -12.69
CA VAL A 102 -21.52 -1.95 -11.54
C VAL A 102 -21.88 -2.76 -10.30
N PHE A 103 -20.89 -3.11 -9.49
CA PHE A 103 -21.11 -3.89 -8.28
C PHE A 103 -20.02 -3.60 -7.25
N ALA A 104 -20.34 -3.70 -5.97
CA ALA A 104 -19.32 -3.60 -4.92
C ALA A 104 -18.29 -4.73 -5.05
N ASP A 105 -17.03 -4.46 -4.73
CA ASP A 105 -16.00 -5.51 -4.74
C ASP A 105 -16.44 -6.68 -3.83
N PRO A 106 -16.52 -7.92 -4.35
CA PRO A 106 -17.07 -9.04 -3.60
C PRO A 106 -16.14 -9.53 -2.48
N ALA A 107 -14.84 -9.23 -2.56
CA ALA A 107 -13.85 -9.61 -1.55
C ALA A 107 -13.63 -8.46 -0.54
N THR A 108 -13.56 -7.22 -1.03
CA THR A 108 -13.23 -6.05 -0.22
C THR A 108 -14.13 -4.85 -0.54
N PRO A 109 -15.44 -4.91 -0.23
CA PRO A 109 -16.38 -3.85 -0.61
C PRO A 109 -16.09 -2.51 0.08
N VAL A 110 -15.39 -2.53 1.21
CA VAL A 110 -14.84 -1.36 1.90
C VAL A 110 -13.39 -1.64 2.27
N LEU A 111 -12.48 -0.76 1.86
CA LEU A 111 -11.05 -0.82 2.17
C LEU A 111 -10.66 0.50 2.84
N ARG A 112 -10.33 0.46 4.13
CA ARG A 112 -9.96 1.64 4.95
C ARG A 112 -10.98 2.77 4.94
N GLY A 113 -12.26 2.44 5.02
CA GLY A 113 -13.33 3.44 5.01
C GLY A 113 -13.62 4.03 3.63
N ALA A 114 -12.88 3.62 2.59
CA ALA A 114 -13.22 3.88 1.21
C ALA A 114 -14.03 2.72 0.62
N ALA A 115 -15.11 3.00 -0.10
CA ALA A 115 -15.85 1.97 -0.81
C ALA A 115 -15.12 1.60 -2.11
N GLN A 116 -15.08 0.30 -2.41
CA GLN A 116 -14.49 -0.24 -3.63
C GLN A 116 -15.61 -0.76 -4.53
N VAL A 117 -15.80 -0.10 -5.68
CA VAL A 117 -16.85 -0.44 -6.65
C VAL A 117 -16.20 -0.91 -7.94
N ARG A 118 -16.51 -2.12 -8.36
CA ARG A 118 -16.05 -2.68 -9.63
C ARG A 118 -17.02 -2.31 -10.74
N VAL A 119 -16.45 -1.92 -11.87
CA VAL A 119 -17.19 -1.63 -13.10
C VAL A 119 -16.62 -2.51 -14.21
N SER A 120 -17.48 -3.33 -14.80
CA SER A 120 -17.14 -4.15 -15.96
C SER A 120 -18.01 -3.73 -17.14
N LEU A 121 -17.43 -3.46 -18.30
CA LEU A 121 -18.16 -3.13 -19.52
C LEU A 121 -17.42 -3.66 -20.73
N ASP A 122 -18.10 -3.80 -21.86
CA ASP A 122 -17.46 -4.10 -23.13
C ASP A 122 -17.49 -2.83 -23.99
N ASN A 123 -16.32 -2.38 -24.44
CA ASN A 123 -16.17 -1.25 -25.36
C ASN A 123 -15.68 -1.78 -26.71
N PHE A 124 -16.47 -1.59 -27.78
CA PHE A 124 -16.23 -2.24 -29.09
C PHE A 124 -16.00 -3.76 -28.98
N GLY A 125 -16.75 -4.41 -28.07
CA GLY A 125 -16.62 -5.84 -27.77
C GLY A 125 -15.36 -6.24 -27.00
N GLN A 126 -14.50 -5.29 -26.62
CA GLN A 126 -13.34 -5.53 -25.75
C GLN A 126 -13.71 -5.30 -24.30
N ARG A 127 -13.51 -6.31 -23.45
CA ARG A 127 -13.81 -6.23 -22.02
C ARG A 127 -12.90 -5.22 -21.32
N GLN A 128 -13.51 -4.24 -20.67
CA GLN A 128 -12.89 -3.29 -19.75
C GLN A 128 -13.34 -3.59 -18.31
N GLU A 129 -12.39 -3.50 -17.38
CA GLU A 129 -12.57 -3.75 -15.95
C GLU A 129 -11.90 -2.60 -15.17
N PHE A 130 -12.64 -2.03 -14.24
CA PHE A 130 -12.20 -0.89 -13.44
C PHE A 130 -12.54 -1.09 -11.97
N VAL A 131 -11.74 -0.45 -11.12
CA VAL A 131 -11.99 -0.29 -9.69
C VAL A 131 -12.13 1.19 -9.38
N TYR A 132 -13.32 1.59 -8.91
CA TYR A 132 -13.64 2.94 -8.46
C TYR A 132 -13.45 2.98 -6.95
N THR A 133 -12.61 3.90 -6.47
CA THR A 133 -12.41 4.15 -5.04
C THR A 133 -13.20 5.38 -4.63
N LEU A 134 -14.17 5.20 -3.73
CA LEU A 134 -14.99 6.29 -3.21
C LEU A 134 -14.63 6.59 -1.77
N VAL A 135 -14.56 7.86 -1.41
CA VAL A 135 -14.34 8.34 -0.04
C VAL A 135 -15.53 9.17 0.42
N PRO A 136 -15.87 9.14 1.72
CA PRO A 136 -16.90 10.03 2.23
C PRO A 136 -16.32 11.44 2.41
N VAL A 137 -17.05 12.46 1.96
CA VAL A 137 -16.59 13.86 2.02
C VAL A 137 -17.52 14.66 2.95
N ALA A 138 -16.96 15.44 3.88
CA ALA A 138 -17.77 16.31 4.74
C ALA A 138 -18.36 17.50 3.97
N PRO A 139 -19.46 18.09 4.48
CA PRO A 139 -20.05 17.89 5.82
C PRO A 139 -21.13 16.80 5.90
N ASP A 140 -21.64 16.33 4.76
CA ASP A 140 -22.74 15.37 4.69
C ASP A 140 -22.27 13.90 4.67
N ASN A 141 -20.96 13.68 4.61
CA ASN A 141 -20.34 12.36 4.53
C ASN A 141 -20.83 11.59 3.28
N ALA A 142 -21.15 12.34 2.22
CA ALA A 142 -21.57 11.77 0.95
C ALA A 142 -20.37 11.10 0.25
N TRP A 143 -20.62 9.96 -0.38
CA TRP A 143 -19.62 9.30 -1.20
C TRP A 143 -19.25 10.17 -2.40
N GLN A 144 -17.96 10.28 -2.67
CA GLN A 144 -17.41 10.87 -3.90
C GLN A 144 -16.27 10.00 -4.43
N ILE A 145 -16.17 9.90 -5.74
CA ILE A 145 -15.11 9.15 -6.42
C ILE A 145 -13.80 9.91 -6.27
N SER A 146 -12.84 9.26 -5.61
CA SER A 146 -11.47 9.74 -5.41
C SER A 146 -10.48 9.19 -6.43
N ASP A 147 -10.76 8.01 -6.99
CA ASP A 147 -9.95 7.42 -8.04
C ASP A 147 -10.75 6.45 -8.92
N ILE A 148 -10.29 6.30 -10.17
CA ILE A 148 -10.69 5.26 -11.12
C ILE A 148 -9.39 4.56 -11.54
N TYR A 149 -9.30 3.26 -11.27
CA TYR A 149 -8.18 2.42 -11.67
C TYR A 149 -8.61 1.45 -12.76
N SER A 150 -7.85 1.35 -13.86
CA SER A 150 -8.12 0.35 -14.89
C SER A 150 -7.29 -0.91 -14.66
N GLU A 151 -7.97 -2.06 -14.53
CA GLU A 151 -7.30 -3.36 -14.38
C GLU A 151 -6.72 -3.87 -15.71
N ASN A 152 -7.16 -3.32 -16.85
CA ASN A 152 -6.69 -3.75 -18.17
C ASN A 152 -5.29 -3.23 -18.50
N ASN A 153 -4.99 -1.99 -18.13
CA ASN A 153 -3.76 -1.30 -18.53
C ASN A 153 -3.08 -0.52 -17.39
N GLY A 154 -3.60 -0.61 -16.15
CA GLY A 154 -2.88 -0.25 -14.93
C GLY A 154 -2.74 1.24 -14.67
N TRP A 155 -3.56 2.09 -15.29
CA TRP A 155 -3.56 3.52 -15.02
C TRP A 155 -4.52 3.88 -13.87
N SER A 156 -4.21 4.98 -13.17
CA SER A 156 -5.06 5.61 -12.13
C SER A 156 -5.42 7.04 -12.54
N LEU A 157 -6.70 7.42 -12.39
CA LEU A 157 -7.17 8.76 -12.68
C LEU A 157 -6.55 9.79 -11.73
N ALA A 158 -6.41 9.46 -10.44
CA ALA A 158 -5.78 10.30 -9.45
C ALA A 158 -4.29 10.55 -9.81
N ASP A 159 -3.56 9.50 -10.18
CA ASP A 159 -2.16 9.63 -10.61
C ASP A 159 -2.02 10.48 -11.88
N MET A 160 -2.90 10.27 -12.86
CA MET A 160 -2.88 11.07 -14.08
C MET A 160 -3.27 12.52 -13.84
N ALA A 161 -4.24 12.79 -12.96
CA ALA A 161 -4.58 14.14 -12.54
C ALA A 161 -3.41 14.83 -11.83
N ALA A 162 -2.73 14.12 -10.92
CA ALA A 162 -1.54 14.62 -10.23
C ALA A 162 -0.40 14.94 -11.23
N ASN A 163 -0.17 14.08 -12.22
CA ASN A 163 0.81 14.31 -13.29
C ASN A 163 0.48 15.51 -14.18
N LEU A 164 -0.80 15.88 -14.28
CA LEU A 164 -1.23 17.12 -14.93
C LEU A 164 -1.05 18.36 -14.03
N GLY A 165 -0.51 18.21 -12.81
CA GLY A 165 -0.31 19.29 -11.84
C GLY A 165 -1.58 19.69 -11.09
N ILE A 166 -2.57 18.80 -11.00
CA ILE A 166 -3.81 19.04 -10.26
C ILE A 166 -3.58 18.69 -8.78
N ASP A 167 -3.83 19.68 -7.92
CA ASP A 167 -3.60 19.57 -6.47
C ASP A 167 -4.78 18.88 -5.78
N LEU A 168 -4.66 17.57 -5.58
CA LEU A 168 -5.67 16.75 -4.91
C LEU A 168 -5.71 16.95 -3.37
N ARG A 169 -4.80 17.74 -2.80
CA ARG A 169 -4.63 17.95 -1.34
C ARG A 169 -5.38 19.16 -0.77
N ARG A 170 -5.90 20.05 -1.62
CA ARG A 170 -6.71 21.21 -1.19
C ARG A 170 -8.19 20.83 -1.08
N GLN A 171 -8.54 20.03 -0.07
CA GLN A 171 -9.93 19.61 0.16
C GLN A 171 -10.59 20.44 1.26
N ASN A 172 -11.82 20.92 0.99
CA ASN A 172 -12.69 21.56 1.97
C ASN A 172 -13.86 20.62 2.27
N GLY A 173 -13.53 19.41 2.70
CA GLY A 173 -14.44 18.34 3.05
C GLY A 173 -13.57 17.20 3.55
N SER A 174 -13.68 16.87 4.83
CA SER A 174 -12.83 15.95 5.57
C SER A 174 -12.45 14.69 4.80
N GLU A 175 -11.22 14.69 4.30
CA GLU A 175 -10.25 13.69 4.70
C GLU A 175 -10.45 13.39 6.20
N VAL A 176 -10.82 12.15 6.54
CA VAL A 176 -10.44 11.61 7.85
C VAL A 176 -8.95 11.29 7.77
N THR A 177 -8.16 12.36 7.65
CA THR A 177 -6.71 12.38 7.78
C THR A 177 -6.42 13.54 8.73
N LEU A 178 -6.30 13.18 10.01
CA LEU A 178 -5.44 13.82 11.00
C LEU A 178 -5.29 15.35 10.92
N GLN A 179 -6.35 16.08 11.24
CA GLN A 179 -6.21 17.43 11.79
C GLN A 179 -7.15 17.62 13.00
N ASN A 180 -6.69 17.20 14.18
CA ASN A 180 -6.82 17.89 15.48
C ASN A 180 -6.72 16.92 16.66
N VAL A 181 -5.54 16.88 17.28
CA VAL A 181 -5.31 16.68 18.74
C VAL A 181 -3.82 17.02 18.96
N GLY A 182 -3.39 18.01 19.75
CA GLY A 182 -4.08 18.90 20.66
C GLY A 182 -3.23 20.14 21.00
N PHE A 183 -3.78 20.92 21.92
CA PHE A 183 -3.44 22.28 22.38
C PHE A 183 -1.96 22.68 22.53
N PRO A 184 -1.65 24.00 22.46
CA PRO A 184 -0.32 24.53 22.71
C PRO A 184 0.04 24.51 24.21
N ILE A 185 1.18 23.91 24.54
CA ILE A 185 1.89 24.14 25.82
C ILE A 185 2.81 25.36 25.62
N PRO A 186 2.78 26.37 26.50
CA PRO A 186 3.62 27.55 26.36
C PRO A 186 5.01 27.25 26.93
N CYS A 187 6.04 27.27 26.09
CA CYS A 187 7.41 27.41 26.55
C CYS A 187 8.05 28.65 25.92
N ALA A 188 8.13 29.66 26.79
CA ALA A 188 9.07 30.76 26.85
C ALA A 188 10.17 30.79 25.76
N SER A 189 10.17 31.90 25.05
CA SER A 189 11.36 32.62 24.62
C SER A 189 12.46 32.61 25.70
N ALA A 190 13.50 31.78 25.50
CA ALA A 190 14.88 32.03 25.88
C ALA A 190 15.73 30.78 25.62
N CYS A 191 16.46 30.75 24.51
CA CYS A 191 17.84 30.27 24.41
C CYS A 191 18.34 30.56 22.99
N GLY A 192 18.95 31.73 22.81
CA GLY A 192 19.68 32.04 21.58
C GLY A 192 21.01 31.32 21.55
N HIS A 193 21.31 30.65 20.45
CA HIS A 193 22.67 30.37 20.00
C HIS A 193 22.72 30.52 18.48
N SER A 194 23.55 31.44 18.01
CA SER A 194 23.86 31.62 16.60
C SER A 194 24.85 30.54 16.17
N VAL A 195 24.46 29.67 15.24
CA VAL A 195 25.40 28.82 14.52
C VAL A 195 25.55 29.40 13.11
N LYS A 196 26.76 29.89 12.81
CA LYS A 196 27.19 30.22 11.45
C LYS A 196 27.44 28.93 10.66
N PRO A 197 27.23 28.91 9.34
CA PRO A 197 27.60 27.78 8.52
C PRO A 197 29.10 27.88 8.20
N ASP A 198 29.88 26.88 8.61
CA ASP A 198 31.16 26.60 7.99
C ASP A 198 31.07 25.25 7.29
N ALA A 199 31.42 25.28 6.01
CA ALA A 199 31.44 24.17 5.08
C ALA A 199 32.54 23.16 5.44
N GLN A 200 32.23 21.86 5.30
CA GLN A 200 33.20 20.86 4.87
C GLN A 200 32.54 19.85 3.93
N GLU A 201 33.36 19.42 2.98
CA GLU A 201 33.05 18.79 1.71
C GLU A 201 32.59 17.34 1.81
N GLY A 202 31.71 16.96 0.88
CA GLY A 202 31.94 15.76 0.06
C GLY A 202 31.36 14.46 0.59
N HIS A 203 30.04 14.33 0.61
CA HIS A 203 29.34 13.14 0.09
C HIS A 203 28.07 13.66 -0.60
N ASP A 204 27.95 13.46 -1.91
CA ASP A 204 26.71 13.75 -2.63
C ASP A 204 25.58 12.94 -1.99
N PRO A 205 24.45 13.54 -1.59
CA PRO A 205 23.28 12.77 -1.21
C PRO A 205 22.87 11.95 -2.44
N ILE A 206 22.76 10.64 -2.25
CA ILE A 206 22.27 9.73 -3.28
C ILE A 206 20.84 10.16 -3.62
N ILE A 207 20.67 10.76 -4.79
CA ILE A 207 19.36 11.00 -5.39
C ILE A 207 18.75 9.62 -5.63
N VAL A 208 17.85 9.20 -4.75
CA VAL A 208 16.93 8.09 -5.01
C VAL A 208 15.96 8.61 -6.09
N PRO A 209 15.87 7.99 -7.28
CA PRO A 209 14.92 8.45 -8.28
C PRO A 209 13.49 8.28 -7.74
N GLY A 210 12.83 9.40 -7.44
CA GLY A 210 11.39 9.45 -7.18
C GLY A 210 10.93 9.92 -5.80
N MET A 211 11.78 10.25 -4.82
CA MET A 211 11.30 10.77 -3.52
C MET A 211 12.35 11.73 -2.90
N GLU A 212 12.05 13.03 -2.86
CA GLU A 212 12.85 14.05 -2.16
C GLU A 212 12.50 14.03 -0.66
N GLU A 213 13.41 14.53 0.18
CA GLU A 213 13.30 14.54 1.65
C GLU A 213 12.08 15.38 2.09
N GLY A 214 10.95 14.70 2.23
CA GLY A 214 9.61 15.29 2.37
C GLY A 214 8.46 14.36 1.95
N ASP A 215 8.75 13.28 1.20
CA ASP A 215 7.79 12.29 0.69
C ASP A 215 7.70 10.98 1.50
N LEU A 216 8.25 10.91 2.72
CA LEU A 216 8.14 9.69 3.54
C LEU A 216 6.66 9.35 3.82
N PRO A 217 6.17 8.14 3.45
CA PRO A 217 4.89 7.61 3.93
C PRO A 217 4.94 7.40 5.45
N GLY A 218 3.84 7.67 6.16
CA GLY A 218 3.85 7.71 7.61
C GLY A 218 4.35 9.06 8.12
N ASN A 219 4.14 9.36 9.39
CA ASN A 219 4.37 10.70 9.96
C ASN A 219 5.87 11.06 10.13
N GLY A 220 6.73 10.60 9.23
CA GLY A 220 8.18 10.56 9.36
C GLY A 220 8.70 9.30 10.07
N ILE A 221 9.99 9.31 10.40
CA ILE A 221 10.62 8.30 11.25
C ILE A 221 10.21 8.60 12.70
N ASN A 222 9.67 7.62 13.41
CA ASN A 222 9.53 7.72 14.86
C ASN A 222 10.92 7.73 15.49
N PRO A 223 11.39 8.83 16.13
CA PRO A 223 12.75 8.94 16.67
C PRO A 223 12.99 8.09 17.92
N GLU A 224 11.92 7.64 18.59
CA GLU A 224 12.00 6.66 19.69
C GLU A 224 11.65 5.24 19.23
N GLY A 225 11.31 5.10 17.94
CA GLY A 225 10.96 3.84 17.31
C GLY A 225 12.16 2.98 16.94
N ARG A 226 11.88 1.71 16.66
CA ARG A 226 12.87 0.75 16.14
C ARG A 226 12.74 0.66 14.63
N ASN A 227 13.83 0.37 13.94
CA ASN A 227 13.78 0.23 12.48
C ASN A 227 13.78 -1.24 12.09
N LEU A 228 12.78 -1.66 11.32
CA LEU A 228 12.69 -3.00 10.74
C LEU A 228 12.60 -2.88 9.21
N LEU A 229 13.65 -3.30 8.50
CA LEU A 229 13.61 -3.40 7.04
C LEU A 229 13.35 -4.85 6.64
N LEU A 230 12.20 -5.08 6.02
CA LEU A 230 11.85 -6.36 5.42
C LEU A 230 12.49 -6.45 4.03
N ILE A 231 13.27 -7.50 3.77
CA ILE A 231 13.81 -7.80 2.44
C ILE A 231 13.19 -9.12 1.96
N LEU A 232 12.34 -9.05 0.94
CA LEU A 232 11.66 -10.22 0.40
C LEU A 232 12.30 -10.69 -0.91
N ASP A 233 12.65 -11.97 -0.94
CA ASP A 233 12.96 -12.69 -2.17
C ASP A 233 11.70 -12.84 -3.03
N ALA A 234 11.77 -12.30 -4.24
CA ALA A 234 10.80 -12.51 -5.29
C ALA A 234 11.52 -12.95 -6.57
N SER A 235 12.59 -13.73 -6.45
CA SER A 235 13.23 -14.39 -7.57
C SER A 235 12.37 -15.54 -8.11
N GLY A 236 12.64 -15.99 -9.33
CA GLY A 236 11.82 -17.01 -10.00
C GLY A 236 11.62 -18.32 -9.21
N SER A 237 12.55 -18.69 -8.31
CA SER A 237 12.43 -19.88 -7.44
C SER A 237 11.22 -19.81 -6.51
N MET A 238 10.77 -18.61 -6.15
CA MET A 238 9.63 -18.39 -5.26
C MET A 238 8.27 -18.80 -5.86
N TRP A 239 8.22 -19.15 -7.16
CA TRP A 239 7.10 -19.87 -7.78
C TRP A 239 7.06 -21.36 -7.46
N GLY A 240 8.16 -21.91 -6.93
CA GLY A 240 8.21 -23.26 -6.37
C GLY A 240 7.09 -23.47 -5.37
N GLN A 241 6.65 -24.73 -5.23
CA GLN A 241 5.52 -25.08 -4.39
C GLN A 241 5.94 -25.95 -3.22
N ILE A 242 5.39 -25.67 -2.06
CA ILE A 242 5.46 -26.52 -0.88
C ILE A 242 4.02 -26.85 -0.49
N GLU A 243 3.72 -28.14 -0.33
CA GLU A 243 2.37 -28.62 -0.03
C GLU A 243 1.28 -28.11 -1.01
N GLY A 244 1.67 -27.86 -2.27
CA GLY A 244 0.78 -27.38 -3.32
C GLY A 244 0.51 -25.86 -3.31
N VAL A 245 1.17 -25.09 -2.45
CA VAL A 245 1.08 -23.63 -2.37
C VAL A 245 2.40 -23.01 -2.82
N ALA A 246 2.35 -21.96 -3.65
CA ALA A 246 3.54 -21.24 -4.10
C ALA A 246 4.25 -20.56 -2.92
N LYS A 247 5.58 -20.65 -2.86
CA LYS A 247 6.40 -20.09 -1.77
C LYS A 247 6.12 -18.60 -1.53
N ILE A 248 6.02 -17.82 -2.60
CA ILE A 248 5.67 -16.39 -2.53
C ILE A 248 4.30 -16.13 -1.88
N THR A 249 3.32 -17.02 -2.07
CA THR A 249 2.00 -16.86 -1.47
C THR A 249 2.07 -17.01 0.04
N THR A 250 2.83 -18.00 0.52
CA THR A 250 3.10 -18.18 1.95
C THR A 250 3.88 -17.00 2.54
N ALA A 251 4.88 -16.50 1.80
CA ALA A 251 5.66 -15.34 2.22
C ALA A 251 4.80 -14.09 2.41
N ARG A 252 3.94 -13.78 1.43
CA ARG A 252 2.98 -12.68 1.51
C ARG A 252 2.04 -12.83 2.72
N GLN A 253 1.43 -14.00 2.88
CA GLN A 253 0.48 -14.25 3.99
C GLN A 253 1.13 -14.11 5.37
N ALA A 254 2.36 -14.58 5.54
CA ALA A 254 3.07 -14.45 6.81
C ALA A 254 3.40 -12.99 7.11
N LEU A 255 3.91 -12.26 6.11
CA LEU A 255 4.26 -10.85 6.27
C LEU A 255 3.02 -9.99 6.54
N THR A 256 1.93 -10.15 5.79
CA THR A 256 0.70 -9.38 6.02
C THR A 256 0.09 -9.66 7.39
N GLY A 257 0.17 -10.91 7.87
CA GLY A 257 -0.26 -11.27 9.22
C GLY A 257 0.58 -10.62 10.32
N ILE A 258 1.89 -10.47 10.11
CA ILE A 258 2.80 -9.89 11.11
C ILE A 258 2.69 -8.37 11.19
N LEU A 259 2.43 -7.69 10.08
CA LEU A 259 2.21 -6.23 10.11
C LEU A 259 1.04 -5.82 11.01
N GLY A 260 0.05 -6.70 11.20
CA GLY A 260 -1.04 -6.49 12.14
C GLY A 260 -0.66 -6.67 13.61
N ASP A 261 0.43 -7.40 13.89
CA ASP A 261 0.90 -7.76 15.22
C ASP A 261 2.08 -6.87 15.70
N LEU A 262 2.70 -6.08 14.81
CA LEU A 262 3.85 -5.22 15.11
C LEU A 262 3.50 -4.09 16.09
N ASP A 263 4.48 -3.68 16.91
CA ASP A 263 4.36 -2.49 17.75
C ASP A 263 4.15 -1.23 16.86
N PRO A 264 3.09 -0.43 17.07
CA PRO A 264 2.85 0.82 16.35
C PRO A 264 4.00 1.84 16.41
N ALA A 265 4.93 1.72 17.36
CA ALA A 265 6.12 2.54 17.45
C ALA A 265 7.25 2.09 16.50
N THR A 266 7.14 0.93 15.85
CA THR A 266 8.15 0.41 14.93
C THR A 266 8.09 1.15 13.59
N ASN A 267 9.25 1.59 13.09
CA ASN A 267 9.40 2.02 11.71
C ASN A 267 9.62 0.78 10.83
N VAL A 268 8.82 0.60 9.78
CA VAL A 268 8.96 -0.54 8.87
C VAL A 268 9.35 -0.04 7.48
N GLY A 269 10.30 -0.73 6.86
CA GLY A 269 10.62 -0.61 5.44
C GLY A 269 10.33 -1.91 4.71
N LEU A 270 10.10 -1.82 3.40
CA LEU A 270 9.96 -2.96 2.51
C LEU A 270 10.89 -2.80 1.31
N MET A 271 11.74 -3.80 1.12
CA MET A 271 12.59 -3.99 -0.04
C MET A 271 12.29 -5.34 -0.67
N ALA A 272 12.36 -5.42 -1.99
CA ALA A 272 12.26 -6.68 -2.70
C ALA A 272 13.31 -6.75 -3.81
N TYR A 273 13.72 -7.97 -4.15
CA TYR A 273 14.57 -8.21 -5.31
C TYR A 273 13.99 -9.29 -6.23
N GLY A 274 14.37 -9.22 -7.51
CA GLY A 274 13.95 -10.18 -8.52
C GLY A 274 12.48 -10.07 -8.96
N HIS A 275 11.73 -9.04 -8.58
CA HIS A 275 10.29 -9.00 -8.82
C HIS A 275 9.85 -8.34 -10.14
N ARG A 276 10.75 -7.68 -10.89
CA ARG A 276 10.40 -6.90 -12.09
C ARG A 276 11.03 -7.42 -13.36
N ARG A 277 12.32 -7.74 -13.30
CA ARG A 277 13.16 -7.99 -14.48
C ARG A 277 13.80 -9.37 -14.42
N GLU A 278 13.57 -10.14 -15.47
CA GLU A 278 14.19 -11.46 -15.62
C GLU A 278 15.70 -11.33 -15.88
N GLY A 279 16.51 -12.14 -15.18
CA GLY A 279 17.95 -12.21 -15.40
C GLY A 279 18.80 -11.04 -14.87
N ASP A 280 18.17 -10.00 -14.32
CA ASP A 280 18.83 -8.75 -13.92
C ASP A 280 19.28 -8.76 -12.45
N CYS A 281 20.60 -8.70 -12.24
CA CYS A 281 21.22 -8.66 -10.91
C CYS A 281 21.18 -7.28 -10.23
N SER A 282 20.72 -6.24 -10.94
CA SER A 282 20.45 -4.92 -10.38
C SER A 282 18.99 -4.75 -9.96
N ASP A 283 18.17 -5.81 -10.07
CA ASP A 283 16.75 -5.75 -9.75
C ASP A 283 16.46 -5.84 -8.26
N THR A 284 16.85 -4.78 -7.55
CA THR A 284 16.50 -4.51 -6.15
C THR A 284 15.72 -3.19 -6.09
N GLU A 285 14.66 -3.14 -5.29
CA GLU A 285 13.83 -1.97 -5.11
C GLU A 285 13.40 -1.81 -3.66
N ILE A 286 13.44 -0.57 -3.19
CA ILE A 286 12.77 -0.17 -1.95
C ILE A 286 11.35 0.20 -2.34
N LEU A 287 10.40 -0.65 -1.97
CA LEU A 287 8.97 -0.43 -2.22
C LEU A 287 8.34 0.46 -1.15
N TYR A 288 8.92 0.44 0.04
CA TYR A 288 8.51 1.30 1.15
C TYR A 288 9.76 1.70 1.94
N PRO A 289 10.10 3.00 2.03
CA PRO A 289 11.23 3.45 2.82
C PRO A 289 10.96 3.21 4.32
N VAL A 290 12.02 3.09 5.12
CA VAL A 290 11.86 2.89 6.58
C VAL A 290 11.22 4.14 7.19
N ALA A 291 9.99 4.00 7.66
CA ALA A 291 9.21 5.07 8.29
C ALA A 291 8.14 4.45 9.19
N ASN A 292 7.41 5.29 9.94
CA ASN A 292 6.21 4.82 10.65
C ASN A 292 5.28 4.11 9.66
N TYR A 293 5.01 2.83 9.92
CA TYR A 293 4.40 2.00 8.89
C TYR A 293 2.89 2.19 8.84
N ASP A 294 2.37 2.20 7.63
CA ASP A 294 0.95 2.12 7.35
C ASP A 294 0.68 0.75 6.73
N ALA A 295 -0.03 -0.13 7.44
CA ALA A 295 -0.36 -1.48 6.98
C ALA A 295 -1.16 -1.45 5.66
N GLY A 296 -2.14 -0.54 5.56
CA GLY A 296 -1.91 0.56 4.64
C GLY A 296 -1.35 0.35 3.24
N ARG A 297 -0.17 0.89 3.09
CA ARG A 297 0.58 0.91 1.86
C ARG A 297 1.47 -0.32 1.77
N LEU A 298 1.84 -0.90 2.91
CA LEU A 298 2.73 -2.05 2.96
C LEU A 298 2.07 -3.35 2.49
N ILE A 299 0.84 -3.64 2.93
CA ILE A 299 0.13 -4.88 2.55
C ILE A 299 -0.05 -4.97 1.03
N PRO A 300 -0.58 -3.95 0.33
CA PRO A 300 -0.68 -3.98 -1.13
C PRO A 300 0.68 -4.09 -1.83
N ALA A 301 1.71 -3.43 -1.29
CA ALA A 301 3.07 -3.52 -1.84
C ALA A 301 3.63 -4.95 -1.73
N ILE A 302 3.38 -5.64 -0.61
CA ILE A 302 3.73 -7.06 -0.44
C ILE A 302 2.88 -7.93 -1.39
N GLU A 303 1.59 -7.66 -1.50
CA GLU A 303 0.66 -8.45 -2.31
C GLU A 303 0.93 -8.35 -3.82
N GLY A 304 1.36 -7.18 -4.28
CA GLY A 304 1.71 -6.91 -5.68
C GLY A 304 3.02 -7.56 -6.14
N LEU A 305 3.81 -8.14 -5.23
CA LEU A 305 5.09 -8.78 -5.59
C LEU A 305 4.87 -10.05 -6.41
N SER A 306 5.43 -10.06 -7.61
CA SER A 306 5.38 -11.19 -8.55
C SER A 306 6.79 -11.70 -8.81
N PRO A 307 7.08 -13.00 -8.58
CA PRO A 307 8.44 -13.48 -8.78
C PRO A 307 8.86 -13.56 -10.25
N ARG A 308 10.05 -13.05 -10.61
CA ARG A 308 10.48 -12.96 -12.03
C ARG A 308 11.98 -13.16 -12.30
N GLY A 309 12.84 -12.76 -11.39
CA GLY A 309 14.24 -12.41 -11.64
C GLY A 309 15.22 -13.28 -10.87
N LYS A 310 16.43 -12.76 -10.70
CA LYS A 310 17.53 -13.40 -9.97
C LYS A 310 17.54 -13.01 -8.48
N THR A 311 18.50 -13.55 -7.75
CA THR A 311 18.64 -13.49 -6.28
C THR A 311 19.91 -12.70 -5.89
N PRO A 312 19.93 -11.35 -6.02
CA PRO A 312 21.07 -10.50 -5.68
C PRO A 312 21.11 -10.15 -4.17
N ILE A 313 21.28 -11.14 -3.30
CA ILE A 313 21.25 -10.97 -1.84
C ILE A 313 22.32 -9.99 -1.35
N ALA A 314 23.56 -10.13 -1.83
CA ALA A 314 24.66 -9.25 -1.46
C ALA A 314 24.37 -7.78 -1.81
N GLY A 315 23.85 -7.53 -3.02
CA GLY A 315 23.45 -6.21 -3.46
C GLY A 315 22.27 -5.64 -2.67
N ALA A 316 21.31 -6.49 -2.28
CA ALA A 316 20.19 -6.10 -1.42
C ALA A 316 20.67 -5.70 -0.02
N LEU A 317 21.60 -6.43 0.58
CA LEU A 317 22.18 -6.10 1.88
C LEU A 317 22.99 -4.80 1.84
N GLU A 318 23.72 -4.54 0.75
CA GLU A 318 24.42 -3.27 0.56
C GLU A 318 23.45 -2.09 0.44
N ARG A 319 22.37 -2.27 -0.32
CA ARG A 319 21.34 -1.24 -0.48
C ARG A 319 20.56 -1.01 0.81
N ALA A 320 20.35 -2.06 1.60
CA ALA A 320 19.76 -1.96 2.92
C ALA A 320 20.60 -1.07 3.85
N ALA A 321 21.93 -1.19 3.81
CA ALA A 321 22.83 -0.32 4.57
C ALA A 321 22.61 1.18 4.27
N ALA A 322 22.39 1.51 2.99
CA ALA A 322 22.17 2.88 2.55
C ALA A 322 20.74 3.39 2.81
N ALA A 323 19.77 2.49 2.95
CA ALA A 323 18.35 2.82 3.15
C ALA A 323 17.97 3.02 4.62
N MET A 324 18.83 2.62 5.56
CA MET A 324 18.55 2.74 6.99
C MET A 324 18.76 4.18 7.49
N PRO A 325 17.89 4.69 8.37
CA PRO A 325 18.09 5.96 9.06
C PRO A 325 19.43 6.02 9.81
N ALA A 326 20.04 7.20 9.85
CA ALA A 326 21.31 7.41 10.54
C ALA A 326 21.18 7.29 12.07
N ALA A 327 22.29 6.88 12.69
CA ALA A 327 22.57 6.58 14.10
C ALA A 327 21.59 7.05 15.21
N GLY A 328 21.34 6.13 16.16
CA GLY A 328 20.65 6.39 17.43
C GLY A 328 19.58 5.35 17.79
N GLN A 329 19.16 4.54 16.81
CA GLN A 329 18.07 3.57 16.95
C GLN A 329 18.53 2.16 16.59
N SER A 330 18.06 1.16 17.35
CA SER A 330 18.23 -0.24 16.97
C SER A 330 17.54 -0.51 15.63
N SER A 331 18.31 -1.01 14.68
CA SER A 331 17.88 -1.34 13.33
C SER A 331 17.99 -2.85 13.12
N SER A 332 17.02 -3.42 12.40
CA SER A 332 16.99 -4.83 12.10
C SER A 332 16.60 -5.03 10.65
N VAL A 333 17.33 -5.89 9.97
CA VAL A 333 17.01 -6.38 8.64
C VAL A 333 16.44 -7.78 8.80
N LEU A 334 15.27 -8.02 8.24
CA LEU A 334 14.69 -9.34 8.12
C LEU A 334 14.73 -9.77 6.65
N LEU A 335 15.70 -10.63 6.32
CA LEU A 335 15.84 -11.24 5.00
C LEU A 335 15.01 -12.52 4.93
N ILE A 336 14.15 -12.62 3.94
CA ILE A 336 13.40 -13.83 3.63
C ILE A 336 13.88 -14.32 2.27
N SER A 337 14.41 -15.53 2.19
CA SER A 337 14.90 -16.11 0.93
C SER A 337 14.71 -17.62 0.85
N ASP A 338 14.50 -18.11 -0.38
CA ASP A 338 14.33 -19.53 -0.70
C ASP A 338 15.50 -20.12 -1.49
N GLY A 339 16.64 -19.42 -1.56
CA GLY A 339 17.79 -19.93 -2.31
C GLY A 339 19.11 -19.21 -2.07
N LEU A 340 20.11 -19.61 -2.86
CA LEU A 340 21.43 -19.02 -2.87
C LEU A 340 21.51 -17.74 -3.71
N GLU A 341 22.55 -16.97 -3.45
CA GLU A 341 22.99 -15.87 -4.30
C GLU A 341 23.27 -16.35 -5.74
N THR A 342 22.61 -15.74 -6.72
CA THR A 342 22.75 -16.10 -8.15
C THR A 342 23.42 -15.01 -8.99
N CYS A 343 23.88 -13.93 -8.36
CA CYS A 343 24.47 -12.77 -9.02
C CYS A 343 25.97 -12.57 -8.74
N GLY A 344 26.62 -13.56 -8.11
CA GLY A 344 28.07 -13.59 -7.93
C GLY A 344 28.60 -12.70 -6.81
N GLY A 345 27.71 -12.17 -5.97
CA GLY A 345 28.09 -11.48 -4.74
C GLY A 345 28.51 -12.43 -3.61
N ASP A 346 29.01 -11.85 -2.51
CA ASP A 346 29.26 -12.57 -1.26
C ASP A 346 28.29 -12.02 -0.18
N PRO A 347 27.17 -12.73 0.08
CA PRO A 347 26.17 -12.30 1.05
C PRO A 347 26.70 -12.24 2.49
N CYS A 348 27.60 -13.15 2.86
CA CYS A 348 28.19 -13.17 4.19
C CYS A 348 29.11 -11.96 4.40
N ALA A 349 29.91 -11.62 3.40
CA ALA A 349 30.76 -10.43 3.47
C ALA A 349 29.92 -9.15 3.45
N ALA A 350 28.82 -9.10 2.69
CA ALA A 350 27.89 -7.98 2.70
C ALA A 350 27.22 -7.80 4.07
N ALA A 351 26.75 -8.88 4.70
CA ALA A 351 26.21 -8.86 6.05
C ALA A 351 27.25 -8.41 7.08
N ALA A 352 28.48 -8.90 6.99
CA ALA A 352 29.58 -8.46 7.85
C ALA A 352 29.91 -6.97 7.68
N ARG A 353 29.77 -6.42 6.46
CA ARG A 353 29.93 -4.97 6.23
C ARG A 353 28.78 -4.20 6.87
N LEU A 354 27.55 -4.64 6.68
CA LEU A 354 26.35 -4.03 7.26
C LEU A 354 26.42 -3.98 8.79
N ALA A 355 26.83 -5.06 9.47
CA ALA A 355 26.97 -5.08 10.92
C ALA A 355 28.08 -4.13 11.47
N ARG A 356 28.95 -3.59 10.60
CA ARG A 356 30.07 -2.71 10.99
C ARG A 356 29.83 -1.24 10.66
N THR A 357 28.68 -0.87 10.08
CA THR A 357 28.40 0.53 9.67
C THR A 357 28.20 1.49 10.85
N GLY A 358 28.30 1.03 12.10
CA GLY A 358 28.14 1.87 13.30
C GLY A 358 26.69 2.15 13.68
N ILE A 359 25.74 1.61 12.91
CA ILE A 359 24.31 1.54 13.22
C ILE A 359 24.11 0.18 13.92
N ASP A 360 23.44 0.13 15.07
CA ASP A 360 23.10 -1.14 15.77
C ASP A 360 22.16 -1.98 14.89
N THR A 361 22.73 -2.66 13.90
CA THR A 361 22.01 -3.34 12.83
C THR A 361 22.20 -4.84 12.97
N ARG A 362 21.08 -5.56 13.11
CA ARG A 362 21.04 -7.02 13.14
C ARG A 362 20.42 -7.56 11.87
N VAL A 363 20.96 -8.63 11.31
CA VAL A 363 20.42 -9.29 10.11
C VAL A 363 19.83 -10.63 10.52
N HIS A 364 18.51 -10.66 10.65
CA HIS A 364 17.74 -11.88 10.84
C HIS A 364 17.43 -12.49 9.47
N VAL A 365 17.52 -13.82 9.36
CA VAL A 365 17.33 -14.52 8.09
C VAL A 365 16.34 -15.65 8.26
N VAL A 366 15.28 -15.66 7.46
CA VAL A 366 14.33 -16.76 7.34
C VAL A 366 14.61 -17.49 6.03
N GLY A 367 15.05 -18.74 6.14
CA GLY A 367 15.33 -19.59 4.99
C GLY A 367 14.17 -20.55 4.74
N PHE A 368 13.65 -20.61 3.51
CA PHE A 368 12.46 -21.40 3.20
C PHE A 368 12.71 -22.52 2.19
N ASP A 369 12.47 -23.76 2.63
CA ASP A 369 12.60 -24.98 1.80
C ASP A 369 13.96 -25.08 1.11
N LEU A 370 14.98 -25.23 1.96
CA LEU A 370 16.39 -25.23 1.58
C LEU A 370 17.03 -26.60 1.86
N ASN A 371 18.06 -26.92 1.10
CA ASN A 371 18.95 -28.03 1.37
C ASN A 371 20.09 -27.64 2.36
N GLU A 372 20.90 -28.62 2.78
CA GLU A 372 21.96 -28.39 3.78
C GLU A 372 23.00 -27.34 3.35
N GLU A 373 23.35 -27.26 2.07
CA GLU A 373 24.31 -26.28 1.54
C GLU A 373 23.72 -24.87 1.54
N GLU A 374 22.45 -24.76 1.12
CA GLU A 374 21.67 -23.52 1.18
C GLU A 374 21.48 -23.00 2.61
N HIS A 375 21.22 -23.91 3.56
CA HIS A 375 21.13 -23.57 4.98
C HIS A 375 22.42 -22.93 5.48
N ALA A 376 23.58 -23.51 5.18
CA ALA A 376 24.86 -22.98 5.63
C ALA A 376 25.15 -21.58 5.08
N ALA A 377 24.80 -21.31 3.82
CA ALA A 377 24.99 -20.01 3.20
C ALA A 377 24.13 -18.92 3.84
N LEU A 378 22.84 -19.19 4.07
CA LEU A 378 21.94 -18.23 4.72
C LEU A 378 22.24 -18.06 6.22
N GLN A 379 22.63 -19.13 6.90
CA GLN A 379 23.06 -19.06 8.30
C GLN A 379 24.27 -18.13 8.47
N CYS A 380 25.23 -18.23 7.56
CA CYS A 380 26.42 -17.37 7.57
C CYS A 380 26.06 -15.87 7.46
N ILE A 381 25.02 -15.51 6.72
CA ILE A 381 24.51 -14.12 6.64
C ILE A 381 24.05 -13.64 8.02
N ALA A 382 23.23 -14.44 8.71
CA ALA A 382 22.72 -14.09 10.03
C ALA A 382 23.85 -13.98 11.06
N GLU A 383 24.78 -14.94 11.07
CA GLU A 383 25.94 -14.93 11.98
C GLU A 383 26.84 -13.72 11.77
N LYS A 384 27.14 -13.38 10.51
CA LYS A 384 27.97 -12.21 10.18
C LYS A 384 27.24 -10.89 10.37
N GLY A 385 25.91 -10.92 10.32
CA GLY A 385 25.02 -9.79 10.56
C GLY A 385 24.60 -9.61 12.02
N ASN A 386 25.16 -10.36 12.98
CA ASN A 386 24.78 -10.34 14.40
C ASN A 386 23.28 -10.61 14.67
N GLY A 387 22.61 -11.32 13.78
CA GLY A 387 21.20 -11.70 13.94
C GLY A 387 21.02 -13.20 14.14
N THR A 388 19.82 -13.68 13.82
CA THR A 388 19.41 -15.08 14.02
C THR A 388 18.96 -15.70 12.72
N TYR A 389 19.20 -17.00 12.60
CA TYR A 389 18.79 -17.80 11.45
C TYR A 389 17.61 -18.69 11.82
N HIS A 390 16.54 -18.61 11.03
CA HIS A 390 15.31 -19.35 11.24
C HIS A 390 14.99 -20.19 9.99
N PRO A 391 15.32 -21.50 10.00
CA PRO A 391 14.96 -22.38 8.91
C PRO A 391 13.47 -22.76 8.98
N ALA A 392 12.82 -22.80 7.83
CA ALA A 392 11.44 -23.22 7.68
C ALA A 392 11.32 -24.25 6.55
N SER A 393 10.65 -25.36 6.83
CA SER A 393 10.44 -26.46 5.87
C SER A 393 9.01 -26.55 5.34
N ASP A 394 8.07 -25.81 5.95
CA ASP A 394 6.66 -25.79 5.58
C ASP A 394 6.03 -24.44 5.89
N ALA A 395 4.79 -24.21 5.43
CA ALA A 395 4.12 -22.92 5.59
C ALA A 395 3.89 -22.53 7.06
N ARG A 396 3.68 -23.49 7.97
CA ARG A 396 3.43 -23.22 9.39
C ARG A 396 4.71 -22.80 10.11
N SER A 397 5.79 -23.56 9.89
CA SER A 397 7.12 -23.24 10.41
C SER A 397 7.64 -21.92 9.84
N PHE A 398 7.32 -21.59 8.59
CA PHE A 398 7.65 -20.29 8.00
C PHE A 398 6.96 -19.13 8.72
N VAL A 399 5.64 -19.20 8.92
CA VAL A 399 4.92 -18.14 9.66
C VAL A 399 5.47 -17.99 11.09
N ALA A 400 5.80 -19.10 11.76
CA ALA A 400 6.42 -19.07 13.08
C ALA A 400 7.82 -18.43 13.06
N ALA A 401 8.66 -18.81 12.09
CA ALA A 401 10.01 -18.28 11.91
C ALA A 401 10.01 -16.76 11.67
N VAL A 402 9.12 -16.25 10.82
CA VAL A 402 9.01 -14.80 10.58
C VAL A 402 8.53 -14.09 11.85
N LYS A 403 7.57 -14.67 12.61
CA LYS A 403 7.11 -14.11 13.90
C LYS A 403 8.22 -14.07 14.94
N ASP A 404 8.99 -15.15 15.07
CA ASP A 404 10.10 -15.24 16.02
C ASP A 404 11.22 -14.25 15.66
N ALA A 405 11.57 -14.13 14.37
CA ALA A 405 12.55 -13.17 13.88
C ALA A 405 12.11 -11.72 14.15
N VAL A 406 10.84 -11.40 13.95
CA VAL A 406 10.28 -10.08 14.27
C VAL A 406 10.31 -9.80 15.77
N ARG A 407 9.88 -10.74 16.61
CA ARG A 407 9.95 -10.58 18.07
C ARG A 407 11.39 -10.36 18.55
N GLU A 408 12.36 -11.05 17.97
CA GLU A 408 13.78 -10.85 18.28
C GLU A 408 14.29 -9.49 17.80
N SER A 409 13.82 -9.03 16.64
CA SER A 409 14.03 -7.67 16.13
C SER A 409 13.41 -6.59 17.03
N GLU A 410 12.50 -6.97 17.93
CA GLU A 410 11.86 -6.13 18.98
C GLU A 410 12.51 -6.26 20.37
N THR A 411 13.49 -7.14 20.57
CA THR A 411 14.23 -7.19 21.84
C THR A 411 15.45 -6.25 21.83
N VAL A 412 15.58 -5.39 22.84
CA VAL A 412 16.82 -4.64 23.11
C VAL A 412 17.71 -5.57 23.91
N THR A 413 18.88 -5.92 23.42
CA THR A 413 19.94 -6.37 24.33
C THR A 413 20.45 -5.12 25.04
N PRO A 414 20.43 -5.05 26.38
CA PRO A 414 21.06 -3.94 27.08
C PRO A 414 22.51 -3.86 26.61
N GLU A 415 22.91 -2.70 26.09
CA GLU A 415 24.32 -2.44 25.83
C GLU A 415 25.11 -2.84 27.06
N HIS A 416 26.12 -3.67 26.82
CA HIS A 416 27.19 -3.93 27.76
C HIS A 416 27.87 -2.57 28.01
N CYS A 417 27.46 -1.89 29.08
CA CYS A 417 28.08 -0.66 29.51
C CYS A 417 29.57 -0.96 29.72
N PRO A 418 30.51 -0.37 28.95
CA PRO A 418 31.92 -0.54 29.25
C PRO A 418 32.13 0.04 30.64
N GLY A 419 32.44 -0.86 31.57
CA GLY A 419 32.56 -0.55 32.99
C GLY A 419 33.41 0.70 33.18
N THR A 420 32.84 1.66 33.91
CA THR A 420 33.58 2.75 34.51
C THR A 420 34.80 2.16 35.21
N SER A 421 35.99 2.39 34.64
CA SER A 421 37.23 2.17 35.36
C SER A 421 37.25 3.16 36.51
N ARG A 422 36.73 2.73 37.67
CA ARG A 422 36.97 3.39 38.94
C ARG A 422 38.49 3.45 39.10
N SER A 423 39.00 4.68 39.06
CA SER A 423 40.27 5.05 39.65
C SER A 423 40.33 4.45 41.06
N ALA A 424 41.23 3.50 41.26
CA ALA A 424 41.62 2.98 42.55
C ALA A 424 43.12 3.24 42.72
N ASN A 425 43.41 4.38 43.33
CA ASN A 425 44.43 4.58 44.36
C ASN A 425 45.53 3.50 44.44
N ARG A 426 46.76 3.87 44.08
CA ARG A 426 47.94 3.60 44.90
C ARG A 426 49.03 4.64 44.67
#